data_AF-A0A453A924-F1
#
_entry.id   AF-A0A453A924-F1
#
_cell.length_a   1.000
_cell.length_b   1.000
_cell.length_c   1.000
_cell.angle_alpha   90.00
_cell.angle_beta   90.00
_cell.angle_gamma   90.00
#
_symmetry.space_group_name_H-M   'P 1'
#
loop_
_entity.id
_entity.type
_entity.pdbx_description
1 polymer ?
#
loop_
_entity_poly.entity_id
_entity_poly.type
_entity_poly.pdbx_seq_one_letter_code
_entity_poly.pdbx_strand_id
1 'polypeptide(L)'
;QQNPPFPQKYVHPNVQDFRQTHIAELEEQERKGLSTAVNLFGEVVDNYKLDQMPGYKGKPKKREDRAREALNLMCEDRKDVMACRYLCPKVIIQVYWPRATQCFIYNATGDTLYHVGNHDWSGHILNSRGYPERIGNGQWAAFVHCQGSFSGSMASVIYRGKNKDGGDQHYLVSWNNPIRYTFGFNKAYCGIGPVDYFHTRWDHTLDNLSNSDNYSYAKSDGCEIDSKIGKRDAPFFIAKITSLVGHLQHCARIYMDK
;
A
#
# COMPACT_ATOMS: atom_id res chain seq x y z
N GLN A 1 -5.15 -23.79 63.86
CA GLN A 1 -4.42 -23.63 62.59
C GLN A 1 -5.43 -23.24 61.53
N GLN A 2 -5.34 -22.01 61.02
CA GLN A 2 -6.20 -21.49 59.97
C GLN A 2 -5.74 -22.03 58.62
N ASN A 3 -6.65 -22.59 57.82
CA ASN A 3 -6.40 -22.91 56.42
C ASN A 3 -6.30 -21.60 55.60
N PRO A 4 -5.41 -21.49 54.60
CA PRO A 4 -5.34 -20.32 53.75
C PRO A 4 -6.55 -20.27 52.80
N PRO A 5 -6.98 -19.07 52.35
CA PRO A 5 -8.09 -18.94 51.42
C PRO A 5 -7.67 -19.38 50.02
N PHE A 6 -8.61 -20.03 49.31
CA PHE A 6 -8.49 -20.42 47.91
C PHE A 6 -8.08 -19.23 47.01
N PRO A 7 -7.29 -19.46 45.94
CA PRO A 7 -6.96 -18.38 45.02
C PRO A 7 -8.22 -17.89 44.30
N GLN A 8 -8.42 -16.56 44.29
CA GLN A 8 -9.39 -15.90 43.43
C GLN A 8 -9.19 -16.37 41.99
N LYS A 9 -10.27 -16.88 41.37
CA LYS A 9 -10.30 -17.11 39.92
C LYS A 9 -9.95 -15.79 39.24
N TYR A 10 -8.76 -15.71 38.63
CA TYR A 10 -8.46 -14.69 37.64
C TYR A 10 -9.48 -14.87 36.51
N VAL A 11 -10.48 -14.00 36.47
CA VAL A 11 -11.39 -13.89 35.34
C VAL A 11 -10.57 -13.26 34.22
N HIS A 12 -10.11 -14.08 33.27
CA HIS A 12 -9.58 -13.55 32.03
C HIS A 12 -10.65 -12.64 31.40
N PRO A 13 -10.36 -11.36 31.12
CA PRO A 13 -11.28 -10.51 30.39
C PRO A 13 -11.68 -11.23 29.11
N ASN A 14 -12.99 -11.29 28.84
CA ASN A 14 -13.49 -11.97 27.65
C ASN A 14 -12.85 -11.31 26.43
N VAL A 15 -12.14 -12.11 25.62
CA VAL A 15 -11.39 -11.62 24.45
C VAL A 15 -12.31 -10.89 23.47
N GLN A 16 -13.61 -11.20 23.46
CA GLN A 16 -14.61 -10.47 22.68
C GLN A 16 -14.86 -9.04 23.18
N ASP A 17 -14.83 -8.82 24.50
CA ASP A 17 -15.13 -7.53 25.12
C ASP A 17 -14.00 -6.53 24.88
N PHE A 18 -12.76 -7.01 24.95
CA PHE A 18 -11.56 -6.23 24.60
C PHE A 18 -11.51 -5.87 23.11
N ARG A 19 -12.01 -6.76 22.23
CA ARG A 19 -12.12 -6.49 20.78
C ARG A 19 -13.11 -5.37 20.49
N GLN A 20 -14.28 -5.42 21.12
CA GLN A 20 -15.34 -4.45 20.89
C GLN A 20 -14.91 -3.05 21.35
N THR A 21 -14.25 -2.96 22.51
CA THR A 21 -13.75 -1.69 23.06
C THR A 21 -12.65 -1.08 22.20
N HIS A 22 -11.67 -1.86 21.77
CA HIS A 22 -10.56 -1.31 20.99
C HIS A 22 -10.97 -0.89 19.57
N ILE A 23 -11.89 -1.61 18.93
CA ILE A 23 -12.50 -1.20 17.65
C ILE A 23 -13.28 0.11 17.85
N ALA A 24 -14.08 0.21 18.91
CA ALA A 24 -14.84 1.41 19.20
C ALA A 24 -13.94 2.63 19.48
N GLU A 25 -12.80 2.46 20.15
CA GLU A 25 -11.81 3.50 20.38
C GLU A 25 -11.17 4.01 19.08
N LEU A 26 -10.84 3.10 18.15
CA LEU A 26 -10.30 3.45 16.84
C LEU A 26 -11.33 4.18 15.98
N GLU A 27 -12.58 3.71 15.99
CA GLU A 27 -13.71 4.38 15.33
C GLU A 27 -14.03 5.74 15.96
N GLU A 28 -13.83 5.88 17.28
CA GLU A 28 -14.00 7.17 17.98
C GLU A 28 -12.85 8.14 17.67
N GLN A 29 -11.62 7.66 17.51
CA GLN A 29 -10.50 8.47 17.01
C GLN A 29 -10.72 8.91 15.55
N GLU A 30 -11.30 8.06 14.71
CA GLU A 30 -11.72 8.45 13.35
C GLU A 30 -12.89 9.45 13.36
N ARG A 31 -13.85 9.31 14.29
CA ARG A 31 -14.96 10.27 14.48
C ARG A 31 -14.50 11.62 15.05
N LYS A 32 -13.45 11.65 15.87
CA LYS A 32 -12.91 12.87 16.51
C LYS A 32 -12.12 13.79 15.58
N GLY A 33 -12.11 13.55 14.27
CA GLY A 33 -11.83 14.59 13.29
C GLY A 33 -10.37 15.03 13.16
N LEU A 34 -9.40 14.12 13.31
CA LEU A 34 -8.03 14.38 12.85
C LEU A 34 -8.00 14.34 11.30
N SER A 35 -8.20 15.51 10.71
CA SER A 35 -8.31 15.87 9.29
C SER A 35 -7.63 14.95 8.25
N THR A 36 -8.46 14.27 7.46
CA THR A 36 -8.37 14.12 5.98
C THR A 36 -7.04 13.65 5.35
N ALA A 37 -6.65 12.39 5.60
CA ALA A 37 -5.98 11.45 4.66
C ALA A 37 -5.27 10.34 5.46
N VAL A 38 -6.03 9.56 6.23
CA VAL A 38 -5.46 8.72 7.30
C VAL A 38 -4.51 7.61 6.77
N ASN A 39 -4.51 7.35 5.46
CA ASN A 39 -3.64 6.39 4.80
C ASN A 39 -2.66 6.98 3.76
N LEU A 40 -2.50 8.31 3.68
CA LEU A 40 -1.52 8.96 2.79
C LEU A 40 -0.44 9.65 3.61
N PHE A 41 0.82 9.47 3.22
CA PHE A 41 1.99 9.93 3.98
C PHE A 41 2.95 10.70 3.09
N GLY A 42 3.38 11.87 3.58
CA GLY A 42 4.24 12.80 2.88
C GLY A 42 3.47 13.94 2.23
N GLU A 43 4.14 15.08 2.05
CA GLU A 43 3.61 16.20 1.26
C GLU A 43 3.62 15.87 -0.23
N VAL A 44 2.68 16.47 -0.96
CA VAL A 44 2.66 16.37 -2.42
C VAL A 44 3.82 17.18 -3.01
N VAL A 45 4.60 16.55 -3.88
CA VAL A 45 5.65 17.20 -4.67
C VAL A 45 5.02 17.76 -5.94
N ASP A 46 4.48 18.97 -5.83
CA ASP A 46 3.89 19.74 -6.92
C ASP A 46 4.77 20.93 -7.33
N ASN A 47 4.27 21.81 -8.21
CA ASN A 47 5.02 23.00 -8.61
C ASN A 47 5.28 23.96 -7.44
N TYR A 48 4.38 24.01 -6.45
CA TYR A 48 4.55 24.84 -5.27
C TYR A 48 5.70 24.34 -4.40
N LYS A 49 5.76 23.03 -4.14
CA LYS A 49 6.89 22.40 -3.42
C LYS A 49 8.21 22.62 -4.18
N LEU A 50 8.23 22.48 -5.50
CA LEU A 50 9.41 22.78 -6.31
C LEU A 50 9.83 24.26 -6.21
N ASP A 51 8.89 25.21 -6.13
CA ASP A 51 9.23 26.63 -5.98
C ASP A 51 9.91 26.98 -4.64
N GLN A 52 9.77 26.13 -3.63
CA GLN A 52 10.50 26.25 -2.37
C GLN A 52 11.95 25.72 -2.46
N MET A 53 12.30 25.02 -3.54
CA MET A 53 13.64 24.44 -3.73
C MET A 53 14.55 25.43 -4.49
N PRO A 54 15.77 25.73 -3.99
CA PRO A 54 16.68 26.68 -4.64
C PRO A 54 16.97 26.35 -6.12
N GLY A 55 16.98 25.06 -6.49
CA GLY A 55 17.24 24.61 -7.85
C GLY A 55 16.13 24.91 -8.87
N TYR A 56 14.88 25.11 -8.41
CA TYR A 56 13.69 25.24 -9.26
C TYR A 56 12.97 26.59 -9.12
N LYS A 57 13.30 27.37 -8.09
CA LYS A 57 12.70 28.68 -7.83
C LYS A 57 12.76 29.58 -9.06
N GLY A 58 11.59 30.08 -9.48
CA GLY A 58 11.46 30.99 -10.63
C GLY A 58 11.71 30.37 -12.01
N LYS A 59 11.96 29.05 -12.11
CA LYS A 59 12.12 28.35 -13.38
C LYS A 59 10.79 27.72 -13.84
N PRO A 60 10.57 27.49 -15.14
CA PRO A 60 9.48 26.62 -15.60
C PRO A 60 9.65 25.21 -15.02
N LYS A 61 8.55 24.60 -14.55
CA LYS A 61 8.54 23.24 -14.00
C LYS A 61 7.90 22.29 -14.98
N LYS A 62 8.54 21.14 -15.18
CA LYS A 62 7.98 20.03 -15.95
C LYS A 62 7.52 18.91 -15.02
N ARG A 63 6.69 18.01 -15.54
CA ARG A 63 6.24 16.85 -14.77
C ARG A 63 7.42 15.96 -14.39
N GLU A 64 8.41 15.84 -15.28
CA GLU A 64 9.64 15.08 -15.05
C GLU A 64 10.43 15.64 -13.85
N ASP A 65 10.38 16.95 -13.61
CA ASP A 65 11.02 17.58 -12.44
C ASP A 65 10.30 17.15 -11.15
N ARG A 66 8.97 17.17 -11.15
CA ARG A 66 8.17 16.69 -10.02
C ARG A 66 8.38 15.21 -9.74
N ALA A 67 8.44 14.38 -10.79
CA ALA A 67 8.70 12.95 -10.68
C ALA A 67 10.11 12.69 -10.10
N ARG A 68 11.11 13.45 -10.54
CA ARG A 68 12.49 13.36 -10.06
C ARG A 68 12.59 13.70 -8.58
N GLU A 69 12.02 14.83 -8.18
CA GLU A 69 12.05 15.21 -6.77
C GLU A 69 11.20 14.29 -5.89
N ALA A 70 10.11 13.71 -6.42
CA ALA A 70 9.39 12.67 -5.69
C ALA A 70 10.31 11.47 -5.40
N LEU A 71 11.11 10.98 -6.35
CA LEU A 71 12.05 9.89 -6.05
C LEU A 71 13.12 10.30 -5.03
N ASN A 72 13.67 11.52 -5.14
CA ASN A 72 14.66 12.04 -4.20
C ASN A 72 14.11 12.18 -2.77
N LEU A 73 12.83 12.53 -2.64
CA LEU A 73 12.15 12.79 -1.36
C LEU A 73 11.33 11.61 -0.84
N MET A 74 11.55 10.40 -1.36
CA MET A 74 10.78 9.20 -1.01
C MET A 74 10.83 8.84 0.48
N CYS A 75 11.92 9.19 1.17
CA CYS A 75 12.10 8.98 2.61
C CYS A 75 12.12 10.30 3.42
N GLU A 76 11.85 11.45 2.78
CA GLU A 76 11.83 12.76 3.45
C GLU A 76 10.86 12.71 4.64
N ASP A 77 11.24 13.38 5.74
CA ASP A 77 10.45 13.44 6.98
C ASP A 77 10.03 12.08 7.54
N ARG A 78 10.75 11.01 7.16
CA ARG A 78 10.46 9.63 7.56
C ARG A 78 9.05 9.18 7.14
N LYS A 79 8.51 9.70 6.04
CA LYS A 79 7.17 9.37 5.53
C LYS A 79 6.96 7.87 5.29
N ASP A 80 8.01 7.16 4.90
CA ASP A 80 8.04 5.70 4.77
C ASP A 80 7.89 4.99 6.12
N VAL A 81 8.54 5.49 7.18
CA VAL A 81 8.40 4.98 8.55
C VAL A 81 7.01 5.29 9.10
N MET A 82 6.45 6.48 8.82
CA MET A 82 5.11 6.85 9.25
C MET A 82 4.05 5.94 8.62
N ALA A 83 4.16 5.68 7.32
CA ALA A 83 3.31 4.72 6.61
C ALA A 83 3.37 3.34 7.26
N CYS A 84 4.58 2.84 7.54
CA CYS A 84 4.76 1.53 8.19
C CYS A 84 4.16 1.50 9.61
N ARG A 85 4.42 2.54 10.42
CA ARG A 85 3.91 2.63 11.81
C ARG A 85 2.40 2.73 11.87
N TYR A 86 1.77 3.37 10.88
CA TYR A 86 0.33 3.43 10.78
C TYR A 86 -0.32 2.05 10.67
N LEU A 87 0.32 1.12 9.95
CA LEU A 87 -0.19 -0.25 9.80
C LEU A 87 0.18 -1.17 10.97
N CYS A 88 1.26 -0.90 11.72
CA CYS A 88 1.71 -1.75 12.82
C CYS A 88 0.60 -2.12 13.83
N PRO A 89 -0.14 -1.16 14.45
CA PRO A 89 -1.23 -1.51 15.37
C PRO A 89 -2.37 -2.27 14.71
N LYS A 90 -2.73 -1.90 13.46
CA LYS A 90 -3.78 -2.55 12.68
C LYS A 90 -3.45 -4.02 12.40
N VAL A 91 -2.17 -4.30 12.18
CA VAL A 91 -1.65 -5.64 11.98
C VAL A 91 -1.53 -6.38 13.30
N ILE A 92 -1.15 -5.73 14.41
CA ILE A 92 -1.11 -6.35 15.75
C ILE A 92 -2.51 -6.83 16.19
N ILE A 93 -3.57 -6.08 15.86
CA ILE A 93 -4.96 -6.53 16.06
C ILE A 93 -5.24 -7.82 15.25
N GLN A 94 -4.60 -7.97 14.08
CA GLN A 94 -4.63 -9.19 13.26
C GLN A 94 -3.52 -10.21 13.62
N VAL A 95 -2.57 -9.92 14.50
CA VAL A 95 -1.70 -10.97 15.05
C VAL A 95 -2.52 -11.93 15.93
N TYR A 96 -3.67 -11.46 16.45
CA TYR A 96 -4.68 -12.32 17.07
C TYR A 96 -5.64 -13.00 16.05
N TRP A 97 -5.71 -12.55 14.78
CA TRP A 97 -6.67 -13.01 13.74
C TRP A 97 -6.14 -12.88 12.31
N PRO A 98 -6.42 -13.86 11.45
CA PRO A 98 -5.50 -14.50 10.53
C PRO A 98 -4.92 -13.57 9.42
N ARG A 99 -3.74 -13.96 8.89
CA ARG A 99 -2.84 -13.30 7.91
C ARG A 99 -3.36 -12.06 7.15
N ALA A 100 -2.53 -11.01 7.10
CA ALA A 100 -2.86 -9.76 6.41
C ALA A 100 -1.71 -9.30 5.51
N THR A 101 -2.02 -8.73 4.34
CA THR A 101 -1.02 -8.06 3.50
C THR A 101 -1.01 -6.58 3.83
N GLN A 102 0.16 -6.06 4.19
CA GLN A 102 0.38 -4.63 4.42
C GLN A 102 0.83 -4.00 3.10
N CYS A 103 -0.05 -3.26 2.45
CA CYS A 103 0.17 -2.74 1.12
C CYS A 103 0.63 -1.28 1.18
N PHE A 104 1.73 -0.99 0.48
CA PHE A 104 2.33 0.33 0.36
C PHE A 104 2.49 0.69 -1.12
N ILE A 105 1.97 1.84 -1.54
CA ILE A 105 2.09 2.31 -2.93
C ILE A 105 2.73 3.69 -2.92
N TYR A 106 3.86 3.85 -3.60
CA TYR A 106 4.51 5.13 -3.78
C TYR A 106 4.27 5.68 -5.18
N ASN A 107 3.84 6.94 -5.24
CA ASN A 107 3.66 7.65 -6.49
C ASN A 107 4.81 8.63 -6.75
N ALA A 108 5.58 8.39 -7.80
CA ALA A 108 6.60 9.30 -8.32
C ALA A 108 6.42 9.54 -9.83
N THR A 109 5.17 9.65 -10.29
CA THR A 109 4.82 9.89 -11.71
C THR A 109 4.85 11.36 -12.09
N GLY A 110 5.05 12.26 -11.12
CA GLY A 110 4.95 13.70 -11.29
C GLY A 110 3.52 14.23 -11.38
N ASP A 111 2.51 13.39 -11.22
CA ASP A 111 1.08 13.74 -11.14
C ASP A 111 0.36 12.87 -10.11
N THR A 112 -0.90 13.16 -9.83
CA THR A 112 -1.73 12.36 -8.92
C THR A 112 -2.21 11.08 -9.60
N LEU A 113 -2.16 9.96 -8.87
CA LEU A 113 -2.82 8.70 -9.25
C LEU A 113 -4.24 8.66 -8.70
N TYR A 114 -5.16 8.09 -9.47
CA TYR A 114 -6.59 7.97 -9.13
C TYR A 114 -7.00 6.51 -9.15
N HIS A 115 -7.59 6.01 -8.06
CA HIS A 115 -8.15 4.66 -8.03
C HIS A 115 -9.31 4.55 -9.04
N VAL A 116 -9.28 3.53 -9.90
CA VAL A 116 -10.31 3.33 -10.94
C VAL A 116 -10.89 1.93 -10.96
N GLY A 117 -10.31 0.98 -10.25
CA GLY A 117 -10.87 -0.36 -10.14
C GLY A 117 -10.05 -1.27 -9.24
N ASN A 118 -10.68 -2.31 -8.73
CA ASN A 118 -10.06 -3.33 -7.91
C ASN A 118 -10.76 -4.67 -8.13
N HIS A 119 -10.09 -5.74 -7.71
CA HIS A 119 -10.67 -7.08 -7.69
C HIS A 119 -10.10 -7.87 -6.53
N ASP A 120 -10.97 -8.31 -5.63
CA ASP A 120 -10.60 -9.09 -4.45
C ASP A 120 -10.98 -10.55 -4.68
N TRP A 121 -10.06 -11.35 -5.22
CA TRP A 121 -10.31 -12.78 -5.44
C TRP A 121 -10.49 -13.54 -4.12
N SER A 122 -9.80 -13.11 -3.07
CA SER A 122 -9.86 -13.73 -1.75
C SER A 122 -9.46 -12.74 -0.66
N GLY A 123 -10.32 -12.60 0.35
CA GLY A 123 -10.12 -11.64 1.43
C GLY A 123 -10.85 -10.33 1.18
N HIS A 124 -10.47 -9.29 1.91
CA HIS A 124 -11.09 -7.97 1.80
C HIS A 124 -10.17 -6.90 2.40
N ILE A 125 -10.36 -5.66 1.97
CA ILE A 125 -9.71 -4.50 2.59
C ILE A 125 -10.25 -4.26 4.02
N LEU A 126 -9.35 -3.96 4.97
CA LEU A 126 -9.71 -3.79 6.39
C LEU A 126 -10.61 -2.56 6.67
N ASN A 127 -10.50 -1.51 5.85
CA ASN A 127 -11.15 -0.21 6.11
C ASN A 127 -12.40 -0.03 5.23
N SER A 128 -13.50 0.44 5.82
CA SER A 128 -14.73 0.85 5.12
C SER A 128 -14.51 1.96 4.08
N ARG A 129 -13.42 2.74 4.21
CA ARG A 129 -12.98 3.73 3.22
C ARG A 129 -12.40 3.14 1.94
N GLY A 130 -12.18 1.82 1.88
CA GLY A 130 -11.69 1.15 0.68
C GLY A 130 -10.26 1.53 0.31
N TYR A 131 -9.93 1.32 -0.97
CA TYR A 131 -8.62 1.61 -1.52
C TYR A 131 -8.40 3.14 -1.62
N PRO A 132 -7.17 3.64 -1.38
CA PRO A 132 -6.88 5.07 -1.46
C PRO A 132 -7.37 5.68 -2.78
N GLU A 133 -8.37 6.56 -2.74
CA GLU A 133 -8.98 7.11 -3.97
C GLU A 133 -7.97 7.91 -4.81
N ARG A 134 -7.03 8.57 -4.14
CA ARG A 134 -6.04 9.45 -4.75
C ARG A 134 -4.70 9.31 -4.04
N ILE A 135 -3.61 9.28 -4.80
CA ILE A 135 -2.24 9.26 -4.26
C ILE A 135 -1.47 10.38 -4.96
N GLY A 136 -1.13 11.45 -4.24
CA GLY A 136 -0.37 12.56 -4.80
C GLY A 136 1.07 12.16 -5.15
N ASN A 137 1.67 12.86 -6.11
CA ASN A 137 3.10 12.69 -6.40
C ASN A 137 3.94 12.97 -5.15
N GLY A 138 4.89 12.09 -4.83
CA GLY A 138 5.73 12.20 -3.63
C GLY A 138 5.12 11.57 -2.36
N GLN A 139 3.93 10.97 -2.45
CA GLN A 139 3.24 10.36 -1.31
C GLN A 139 3.31 8.83 -1.32
N TRP A 140 3.34 8.27 -0.11
CA TRP A 140 3.02 6.86 0.15
C TRP A 140 1.55 6.71 0.49
N ALA A 141 0.88 5.74 -0.11
CA ALA A 141 -0.38 5.23 0.38
C ALA A 141 -0.16 3.92 1.15
N ALA A 142 -0.85 3.73 2.28
CA ALA A 142 -0.71 2.54 3.12
C ALA A 142 -2.06 1.95 3.55
N PHE A 143 -2.32 0.68 3.22
CA PHE A 143 -3.57 0.01 3.58
C PHE A 143 -3.35 -1.48 3.89
N VAL A 144 -4.34 -2.12 4.52
CA VAL A 144 -4.29 -3.55 4.87
C VAL A 144 -5.33 -4.29 4.06
N HIS A 145 -4.91 -5.40 3.43
CA HIS A 145 -5.81 -6.38 2.85
C HIS A 145 -5.78 -7.66 3.68
N CYS A 146 -6.91 -8.00 4.28
CA CYS A 146 -7.07 -9.12 5.19
C CYS A 146 -7.34 -10.40 4.41
N GLN A 147 -6.96 -11.54 4.95
CA GLN A 147 -7.31 -12.82 4.34
C GLN A 147 -8.82 -13.10 4.39
N GLY A 148 -9.27 -13.99 3.51
CA GLY A 148 -10.60 -14.57 3.59
C GLY A 148 -10.69 -15.70 4.62
N SER A 149 -11.92 -16.14 4.90
CA SER A 149 -12.16 -17.34 5.70
C SER A 149 -11.61 -18.56 4.96
N PHE A 150 -10.62 -19.23 5.56
CA PHE A 150 -9.95 -20.42 5.00
C PHE A 150 -9.20 -20.21 3.68
N SER A 151 -8.94 -18.96 3.31
CA SER A 151 -8.18 -18.59 2.12
C SER A 151 -7.10 -17.54 2.46
N GLY A 152 -6.34 -17.10 1.47
CA GLY A 152 -5.30 -16.08 1.63
C GLY A 152 -5.83 -14.64 1.48
N SER A 153 -4.90 -13.69 1.43
CA SER A 153 -5.15 -12.32 0.99
C SER A 153 -4.69 -12.19 -0.47
N MET A 154 -5.63 -12.09 -1.41
CA MET A 154 -5.33 -12.01 -2.84
C MET A 154 -6.23 -10.98 -3.52
N ALA A 155 -5.64 -9.92 -4.06
CA ALA A 155 -6.37 -8.85 -4.71
C ALA A 155 -5.49 -8.06 -5.68
N SER A 156 -6.15 -7.23 -6.48
CA SER A 156 -5.53 -6.23 -7.35
C SER A 156 -6.21 -4.88 -7.23
N VAL A 157 -5.43 -3.82 -7.46
CA VAL A 157 -5.94 -2.46 -7.63
C VAL A 157 -5.34 -1.81 -8.87
N ILE A 158 -6.15 -0.98 -9.51
CA ILE A 158 -5.83 -0.21 -10.71
C ILE A 158 -5.87 1.27 -10.35
N TYR A 159 -4.77 1.95 -10.65
CA TYR A 159 -4.68 3.40 -10.59
C TYR A 159 -4.54 3.98 -11.99
N ARG A 160 -5.32 5.00 -12.30
CA ARG A 160 -5.14 5.85 -13.48
C ARG A 160 -4.15 6.97 -13.15
N GLY A 161 -3.20 7.18 -14.03
CA GLY A 161 -2.26 8.30 -13.98
C GLY A 161 -1.88 8.76 -15.38
N LYS A 162 -0.82 9.56 -15.47
CA LYS A 162 -0.28 10.05 -16.74
C LYS A 162 0.94 9.25 -17.17
N ASN A 163 1.08 9.01 -18.48
CA ASN A 163 2.30 8.48 -19.12
C ASN A 163 3.31 9.61 -19.42
N LYS A 164 4.50 9.32 -19.96
CA LYS A 164 5.51 10.36 -20.26
C LYS A 164 5.05 11.49 -21.18
N ASP A 165 4.00 11.29 -21.96
CA ASP A 165 3.49 12.29 -22.91
C ASP A 165 2.26 13.04 -22.36
N GLY A 166 1.80 12.70 -21.15
CA GLY A 166 0.64 13.33 -20.52
C GLY A 166 -0.70 12.66 -20.88
N GLY A 167 -0.67 11.57 -21.64
CA GLY A 167 -1.81 10.71 -21.90
C GLY A 167 -2.19 9.87 -20.69
N ASP A 168 -3.47 9.51 -20.58
CA ASP A 168 -3.94 8.64 -19.50
C ASP A 168 -3.47 7.21 -19.68
N GLN A 169 -3.09 6.57 -18.58
CA GLN A 169 -2.67 5.18 -18.53
C GLN A 169 -3.08 4.53 -17.20
N HIS A 170 -3.23 3.21 -17.19
CA HIS A 170 -3.54 2.43 -16.00
C HIS A 170 -2.30 1.68 -15.49
N TYR A 171 -2.16 1.70 -14.17
CA TYR A 171 -1.14 1.00 -13.41
C TYR A 171 -1.83 -0.02 -12.51
N LEU A 172 -1.55 -1.30 -12.74
CA LEU A 172 -2.08 -2.41 -11.95
C LEU A 172 -1.02 -2.86 -10.95
N VAL A 173 -1.44 -3.05 -9.70
CA VAL A 173 -0.64 -3.76 -8.68
C VAL A 173 -1.47 -4.87 -8.04
N SER A 174 -0.84 -6.01 -7.83
CA SER A 174 -1.50 -7.26 -7.44
C SER A 174 -0.64 -8.03 -6.46
N TRP A 175 -1.28 -8.64 -5.46
CA TRP A 175 -0.62 -9.46 -4.45
C TRP A 175 -1.36 -10.76 -4.22
N ASN A 176 -0.62 -11.80 -3.88
CA ASN A 176 -1.14 -13.05 -3.34
C ASN A 176 -0.33 -13.43 -2.10
N ASN A 177 -0.99 -13.43 -0.94
CA ASN A 177 -0.47 -13.93 0.33
C ASN A 177 -1.32 -15.15 0.73
N PRO A 178 -0.97 -16.36 0.23
CA PRO A 178 -1.75 -17.56 0.45
C PRO A 178 -1.63 -18.09 1.89
N ILE A 179 -2.47 -19.07 2.25
CA ILE A 179 -2.23 -19.88 3.43
C ILE A 179 -1.01 -20.79 3.16
N ARG A 180 0.11 -20.47 3.82
CA ARG A 180 1.45 -21.04 3.59
C ARG A 180 1.53 -22.58 3.57
N TYR A 181 0.72 -23.25 4.38
CA TYR A 181 0.76 -24.71 4.52
C TYR A 181 0.03 -25.45 3.40
N THR A 182 -0.76 -24.76 2.57
CA THR A 182 -1.64 -25.40 1.58
C THR A 182 -1.48 -24.86 0.17
N PHE A 183 -1.03 -23.61 -0.03
CA PHE A 183 -1.18 -22.94 -1.35
C PHE A 183 0.04 -22.15 -1.86
N GLY A 184 1.23 -22.39 -1.30
CA GLY A 184 2.50 -21.91 -1.89
C GLY A 184 3.07 -20.62 -1.28
N PHE A 185 3.88 -19.91 -2.07
CA PHE A 185 4.64 -18.72 -1.65
C PHE A 185 3.91 -17.42 -1.96
N ASN A 186 4.28 -16.34 -1.27
CA ASN A 186 3.77 -15.01 -1.53
C ASN A 186 4.20 -14.53 -2.93
N LYS A 187 3.28 -13.92 -3.68
CA LYS A 187 3.50 -13.45 -5.05
C LYS A 187 3.12 -11.98 -5.20
N ALA A 188 3.84 -11.30 -6.09
CA ALA A 188 3.61 -9.91 -6.47
C ALA A 188 3.53 -9.84 -7.99
N TYR A 189 2.60 -9.04 -8.50
CA TYR A 189 2.49 -8.74 -9.92
C TYR A 189 2.16 -7.27 -10.13
N CYS A 190 2.74 -6.65 -11.14
CA CYS A 190 2.36 -5.32 -11.57
C CYS A 190 2.34 -5.22 -13.10
N GLY A 191 1.53 -4.30 -13.61
CA GLY A 191 1.38 -4.07 -15.04
C GLY A 191 1.12 -2.61 -15.37
N ILE A 192 1.45 -2.24 -16.60
CA ILE A 192 1.09 -0.96 -17.19
C ILE A 192 0.32 -1.25 -18.48
N GLY A 193 -0.82 -0.59 -18.66
CA GLY A 193 -1.66 -0.79 -19.84
C GLY A 193 -2.48 0.44 -20.18
N PRO A 194 -2.99 0.56 -21.42
CA PRO A 194 -3.87 1.65 -21.79
C PRO A 194 -5.11 1.69 -20.89
N VAL A 195 -5.85 2.80 -20.94
CA VAL A 195 -7.11 2.94 -20.22
C VAL A 195 -8.03 1.76 -20.51
N ASP A 196 -8.58 1.20 -19.44
CA ASP A 196 -9.54 0.08 -19.40
C ASP A 196 -8.95 -1.30 -19.76
N TYR A 197 -7.64 -1.39 -20.01
CA TYR A 197 -6.96 -2.63 -20.37
C TYR A 197 -7.19 -3.78 -19.37
N PHE A 198 -7.19 -3.48 -18.07
CA PHE A 198 -7.28 -4.49 -17.02
C PHE A 198 -8.71 -4.83 -16.58
N HIS A 199 -9.68 -3.94 -16.84
CA HIS A 199 -11.04 -4.04 -16.27
C HIS A 199 -11.82 -5.29 -16.72
N THR A 200 -11.48 -5.85 -17.88
CA THR A 200 -12.10 -7.06 -18.45
C THR A 200 -11.18 -8.28 -18.43
N ARG A 201 -10.01 -8.15 -17.81
CA ARG A 201 -8.92 -9.14 -17.90
C ARG A 201 -8.51 -9.69 -16.54
N TRP A 202 -9.45 -9.82 -15.60
CA TRP A 202 -9.16 -10.31 -14.26
C TRP A 202 -8.59 -11.73 -14.26
N ASP A 203 -9.10 -12.63 -15.10
CA ASP A 203 -8.57 -14.00 -15.21
C ASP A 203 -7.13 -14.01 -15.70
N HIS A 204 -6.83 -13.23 -16.74
CA HIS A 204 -5.46 -13.08 -17.24
C HIS A 204 -4.53 -12.43 -16.19
N THR A 205 -5.03 -11.48 -15.41
CA THR A 205 -4.28 -10.90 -14.29
C THR A 205 -4.02 -11.94 -13.20
N LEU A 206 -5.00 -12.78 -12.89
CA LEU A 206 -4.87 -13.87 -11.92
C LEU A 206 -3.84 -14.91 -12.38
N ASP A 207 -3.85 -15.27 -13.66
CA ASP A 207 -2.87 -16.18 -14.25
C ASP A 207 -1.45 -15.60 -14.16
N ASN A 208 -1.29 -14.32 -14.49
CA ASN A 208 0.00 -13.64 -14.37
C ASN A 208 0.48 -13.57 -12.92
N LEU A 209 -0.40 -13.23 -11.98
CA LEU A 209 -0.10 -13.22 -10.55
C LEU A 209 0.23 -14.61 -10.02
N SER A 210 -0.46 -15.66 -10.48
CA SER A 210 -0.23 -17.03 -10.04
C SER A 210 1.12 -17.57 -10.54
N ASN A 211 1.53 -17.15 -11.73
CA ASN A 211 2.81 -17.52 -12.34
C ASN A 211 3.97 -16.60 -11.95
N SER A 212 3.72 -15.52 -11.20
CA SER A 212 4.78 -14.60 -10.79
C SER A 212 5.54 -15.06 -9.54
N ASP A 213 6.70 -14.45 -9.33
CA ASP A 213 7.48 -14.57 -8.11
C ASP A 213 7.04 -13.53 -7.07
N ASN A 214 7.84 -13.36 -6.01
CA ASN A 214 7.62 -12.34 -4.99
C ASN A 214 8.06 -10.92 -5.43
N TYR A 215 8.38 -10.74 -6.72
CA TYR A 215 8.77 -9.48 -7.35
C TYR A 215 8.21 -9.43 -8.78
N SER A 216 7.84 -8.24 -9.23
CA SER A 216 7.42 -7.98 -10.61
C SER A 216 7.83 -6.56 -11.03
N TYR A 217 8.06 -6.39 -12.32
CA TYR A 217 8.43 -5.12 -12.94
C TYR A 217 7.75 -5.00 -14.30
N ALA A 218 7.28 -3.80 -14.63
CA ALA A 218 6.75 -3.48 -15.94
C ALA A 218 7.17 -2.07 -16.37
N LYS A 219 7.26 -1.89 -17.70
CA LYS A 219 7.61 -0.62 -18.34
C LYS A 219 6.77 -0.44 -19.60
N SER A 220 6.14 0.71 -19.73
CA SER A 220 5.38 1.12 -20.92
C SER A 220 5.29 2.64 -20.98
N ASP A 221 5.28 3.21 -22.18
CA ASP A 221 5.03 4.64 -22.44
C ASP A 221 5.83 5.60 -21.55
N GLY A 222 7.09 5.24 -21.32
CA GLY A 222 8.04 6.03 -20.51
C GLY A 222 7.78 6.01 -19.01
N CYS A 223 6.92 5.12 -18.53
CA CYS A 223 6.70 4.88 -17.11
C CYS A 223 7.19 3.49 -16.73
N GLU A 224 7.52 3.34 -15.45
CA GLU A 224 7.95 2.11 -14.82
C GLU A 224 7.16 1.86 -13.55
N ILE A 225 6.92 0.60 -13.28
CA ILE A 225 6.34 0.13 -12.03
C ILE A 225 7.12 -1.09 -11.57
N ASP A 226 7.45 -1.14 -10.29
CA ASP A 226 7.85 -2.37 -9.64
C ASP A 226 6.90 -2.70 -8.49
N SER A 227 6.83 -3.98 -8.17
CA SER A 227 6.14 -4.46 -6.99
C SER A 227 6.90 -5.63 -6.36
N LYS A 228 6.83 -5.73 -5.04
CA LYS A 228 7.44 -6.82 -4.29
C LYS A 228 6.64 -7.17 -3.06
N ILE A 229 6.73 -8.44 -2.65
CA ILE A 229 6.12 -8.92 -1.43
C ILE A 229 7.14 -9.65 -0.56
N GLY A 230 7.09 -9.38 0.75
CA GLY A 230 7.88 -10.09 1.75
C GLY A 230 7.45 -11.55 1.88
N LYS A 231 8.30 -12.38 2.52
CA LYS A 231 8.06 -13.82 2.66
C LYS A 231 7.24 -14.22 3.90
N ARG A 232 6.96 -13.27 4.80
CA ARG A 232 6.27 -13.52 6.09
C ARG A 232 4.76 -13.67 5.90
N ASP A 233 4.08 -14.18 6.91
CA ASP A 233 2.61 -14.38 6.92
C ASP A 233 1.82 -13.07 6.94
N ALA A 234 2.42 -12.01 7.52
CA ALA A 234 1.93 -10.64 7.43
C ALA A 234 2.92 -9.79 6.61
N PRO A 235 3.08 -10.05 5.30
CA PRO A 235 4.14 -9.46 4.50
C PRO A 235 3.85 -7.99 4.20
N PHE A 236 4.93 -7.23 3.97
CA PHE A 236 4.84 -5.96 3.26
C PHE A 236 4.74 -6.26 1.76
N PHE A 237 3.71 -5.74 1.12
CA PHE A 237 3.62 -5.58 -0.32
C PHE A 237 3.94 -4.12 -0.64
N ILE A 238 4.91 -3.88 -1.50
CA ILE A 238 5.39 -2.54 -1.83
C ILE A 238 5.35 -2.40 -3.33
N ALA A 239 4.74 -1.33 -3.83
CA ALA A 239 4.78 -0.95 -5.23
C ALA A 239 5.28 0.50 -5.38
N LYS A 240 6.13 0.74 -6.38
CA LYS A 240 6.61 2.08 -6.72
C LYS A 240 6.34 2.35 -8.18
N ILE A 241 5.75 3.51 -8.47
CA ILE A 241 5.33 3.90 -9.81
C ILE A 241 6.06 5.20 -10.17
N THR A 242 6.70 5.25 -11.33
CA THR A 242 7.42 6.45 -11.78
C THR A 242 7.30 6.68 -13.28
N SER A 243 7.42 7.95 -13.70
CA SER A 243 7.56 8.35 -15.10
C SER A 243 9.02 8.54 -15.51
N LEU A 244 9.98 8.05 -14.71
CA LEU A 244 11.42 8.15 -14.95
C LEU A 244 12.03 6.78 -15.22
N VAL A 245 12.19 6.46 -16.51
CA VAL A 245 12.78 5.19 -16.96
C VAL A 245 14.19 4.97 -16.42
N GLY A 246 14.48 3.79 -15.88
CA GLY A 246 15.78 3.38 -15.35
C GLY A 246 16.08 3.83 -13.91
N HIS A 247 15.15 4.52 -13.25
CA HIS A 247 15.43 5.15 -11.95
C HIS A 247 14.98 4.32 -10.74
N LEU A 248 14.10 3.33 -10.92
CA LEU A 248 13.69 2.43 -9.82
C LEU A 248 14.83 1.56 -9.29
N GLN A 249 15.77 1.16 -10.17
CA GLN A 249 16.96 0.39 -9.80
C GLN A 249 17.99 1.19 -8.95
N HIS A 250 17.85 2.52 -8.89
CA HIS A 250 18.76 3.44 -8.20
C HIS A 250 18.11 4.20 -7.04
N CYS A 251 16.87 3.85 -6.69
CA CYS A 251 16.18 4.47 -5.56
C CYS A 251 16.83 4.11 -4.22
N ALA A 252 16.77 5.05 -3.26
CA ALA A 252 17.24 4.81 -1.89
C ALA A 252 16.55 3.59 -1.26
N ARG A 253 17.29 2.82 -0.46
CA ARG A 253 16.72 1.75 0.37
C ARG A 253 15.72 2.38 1.35
N ILE A 254 14.48 1.91 1.31
CA ILE A 254 13.41 2.38 2.20
C ILE A 254 13.39 1.57 3.49
N TYR A 255 12.72 2.06 4.54
CA TYR A 255 12.56 1.32 5.79
C TYR A 255 11.97 -0.09 5.56
N MET A 256 11.04 -0.20 4.62
CA MET A 256 10.34 -1.44 4.28
C MET A 256 11.21 -2.48 3.54
N ASP A 257 12.46 -2.14 3.20
CA ASP A 257 13.43 -3.06 2.57
C ASP A 257 14.27 -3.83 3.60
N LYS A 258 14.17 -3.47 4.89
CA LYS A 258 14.91 -4.09 6.00
C LYS A 258 14.09 -5.19 6.67
#